data_AF-A0A1W1VWE4-F1
#
_entry.id   AF-A0A1W1VWE4-F1
#
_cell.length_a   1.000
_cell.length_b   1.000
_cell.length_c   1.000
_cell.angle_alpha   90.00
_cell.angle_beta   90.00
_cell.angle_gamma   90.00
#
_symmetry.space_group_name_H-M   'P 1'
#
loop_
_entity.id
_entity.type
_entity.pdbx_description
1 polymer ?
#
loop_
_entity_poly.entity_id
_entity_poly.type
_entity_poly.pdbx_seq_one_letter_code
_entity_poly.pdbx_strand_id
1 'polypeptide(L)'
;MMHWLKLSLQGSTMLFAAVLATSCDRADVPAIQYAPEMYESIPYEPLRQTNVNLINPMGINERVPVVGTVPLGKLNYYTHIPKDSVGIAERVLRNPYAYSKANLEEGKALYTRVCSHCHGEDGGGQGPVGIKFKGVPNYSAGAYKTMNDGHIYHVIQWGRNRMMPHGSIVNPEERWKIAMYVRVLQRGEGPDGLAKLVDVSQDSTEMTDRANQSPIGEAQADKASATPGQGGTEARNGTAN
;
A
#
# COMPACT_ATOMS: atom_id res chain seq x y z
N MET A 1 -75.99 21.85 9.34
CA MET A 1 -74.67 22.25 9.89
C MET A 1 -73.82 21.07 10.39
N MET A 2 -74.38 20.06 11.09
CA MET A 2 -73.60 18.94 11.65
C MET A 2 -72.97 17.97 10.62
N HIS A 3 -73.51 17.87 9.39
CA HIS A 3 -72.98 16.95 8.38
C HIS A 3 -71.66 17.45 7.77
N TRP A 4 -71.57 18.75 7.48
CA TRP A 4 -70.34 19.39 6.98
C TRP A 4 -69.19 19.34 7.99
N LEU A 5 -69.49 19.50 9.28
CA LEU A 5 -68.48 19.42 10.34
C LEU A 5 -67.90 17.99 10.51
N LYS A 6 -68.73 16.95 10.29
CA LYS A 6 -68.29 15.55 10.33
C LYS A 6 -67.41 15.20 9.12
N LEU A 7 -67.80 15.65 7.93
CA LEU A 7 -67.02 15.46 6.70
C LEU A 7 -65.65 16.17 6.77
N SER A 8 -65.61 17.40 7.32
CA SER A 8 -64.34 18.11 7.51
C SER A 8 -63.43 17.43 8.54
N LEU A 9 -64.00 16.91 9.64
CA LEU A 9 -63.24 16.21 10.67
C LEU A 9 -62.66 14.89 10.14
N GLN A 10 -63.46 14.10 9.41
CA GLN A 10 -63.02 12.86 8.79
C GLN A 10 -61.92 13.10 7.75
N GLY A 11 -62.10 14.12 6.90
CA GLY A 11 -61.08 14.53 5.93
C GLY A 11 -59.76 14.93 6.60
N SER A 12 -59.82 15.71 7.69
CA SER A 12 -58.64 16.14 8.43
C SER A 12 -57.93 14.97 9.15
N THR A 13 -58.69 14.01 9.70
CA THR A 13 -58.09 12.81 10.31
C THR A 13 -57.38 11.91 9.29
N MET A 14 -57.94 11.76 8.10
CA MET A 14 -57.29 11.00 7.02
C MET A 14 -56.01 11.67 6.54
N LEU A 15 -56.02 13.00 6.44
CA LEU A 15 -54.85 13.77 6.03
C LEU A 15 -53.72 13.71 7.08
N PHE A 16 -54.08 13.80 8.37
CA PHE A 16 -53.12 13.66 9.47
C PHE A 16 -52.50 12.25 9.55
N ALA A 17 -53.31 11.20 9.36
CA ALA A 17 -52.83 9.82 9.33
C ALA A 17 -51.90 9.55 8.14
N ALA A 18 -52.20 10.14 6.97
CA ALA A 18 -51.34 10.04 5.79
C ALA A 18 -49.97 10.69 6.00
N VAL A 19 -49.93 11.88 6.62
CA VAL A 19 -48.67 12.58 6.93
C VAL A 19 -47.81 11.77 7.90
N LEU A 20 -48.40 11.18 8.95
CA LEU A 20 -47.69 10.31 9.89
C LEU A 20 -47.14 9.04 9.22
N ALA A 21 -47.87 8.46 8.26
CA ALA A 21 -47.41 7.29 7.52
C ALA A 21 -46.26 7.60 6.53
N THR A 22 -46.16 8.86 6.06
CA THR A 22 -45.05 9.32 5.20
C THR A 22 -43.86 9.91 5.96
N SER A 23 -43.96 10.04 7.29
CA SER A 23 -42.87 10.46 8.17
C SER A 23 -41.85 9.33 8.39
N CYS A 24 -41.38 8.71 7.31
CA CYS A 24 -40.28 7.77 7.37
C CYS A 24 -38.97 8.54 7.55
N ASP A 25 -38.29 8.26 8.66
CA ASP A 25 -36.93 8.70 8.92
C ASP A 25 -36.00 8.02 7.89
N ARG A 26 -35.32 8.83 7.07
CA ARG A 26 -34.39 8.33 6.05
C ARG A 26 -33.05 8.06 6.72
N ALA A 27 -32.89 6.88 7.32
CA ALA A 27 -31.63 6.45 7.92
C ALA A 27 -30.48 6.31 6.89
N ASP A 28 -30.77 6.41 5.59
CA ASP A 28 -29.82 6.37 4.49
C ASP A 28 -29.22 7.74 4.13
N VAL A 29 -29.71 8.84 4.73
CA VAL A 29 -29.15 10.17 4.51
C VAL A 29 -28.48 10.71 5.78
N PRO A 30 -27.41 11.52 5.65
CA PRO A 30 -26.83 12.20 6.81
C PRO A 30 -27.89 13.04 7.53
N ALA A 31 -27.85 13.00 8.86
CA ALA A 31 -28.75 13.79 9.70
C ALA A 31 -28.54 15.30 9.48
N ILE A 32 -29.60 16.08 9.65
CA ILE A 32 -29.53 17.55 9.62
C ILE A 32 -28.59 18.03 10.74
N GLN A 33 -27.60 18.83 10.37
CA GLN A 33 -26.66 19.41 11.32
C GLN A 33 -27.19 20.76 11.81
N TYR A 34 -27.36 20.90 13.11
CA TYR A 34 -27.68 22.18 13.76
C TYR A 34 -26.37 22.94 14.04
N ALA A 35 -26.29 24.20 13.58
CA ALA A 35 -25.13 25.09 13.74
C ALA A 35 -23.79 24.44 13.27
N PRO A 36 -23.60 24.20 11.96
CA PRO A 36 -22.44 23.47 11.41
C PRO A 36 -21.11 24.27 11.45
N GLU A 37 -21.09 25.42 12.13
CA GLU A 37 -19.89 26.23 12.29
C GLU A 37 -18.81 25.40 13.01
N MET A 38 -17.64 25.26 12.40
CA MET A 38 -16.50 24.45 12.89
C MET A 38 -16.67 22.91 12.88
N TYR A 39 -17.73 22.35 12.31
CA TYR A 39 -17.82 20.89 12.05
C TYR A 39 -16.87 20.46 10.93
N GLU A 40 -16.72 21.35 9.96
CA GLU A 40 -15.74 21.29 8.91
C GLU A 40 -14.54 22.15 9.32
N SER A 41 -13.35 21.60 9.18
CA SER A 41 -12.12 22.34 9.42
C SER A 41 -11.98 23.43 8.35
N ILE A 42 -11.66 24.65 8.78
CA ILE A 42 -11.19 25.70 7.88
C ILE A 42 -9.91 25.26 7.13
N PRO A 43 -8.89 24.67 7.79
CA PRO A 43 -7.75 24.10 7.07
C PRO A 43 -8.13 22.82 6.31
N TYR A 44 -7.40 22.55 5.23
CA TYR A 44 -7.55 21.30 4.48
C TYR A 44 -7.06 20.11 5.30
N GLU A 45 -7.94 19.12 5.47
CA GLU A 45 -7.57 17.81 5.99
C GLU A 45 -7.03 16.93 4.84
N PRO A 46 -6.02 16.08 5.08
CA PRO A 46 -5.34 15.34 4.01
C PRO A 46 -6.28 14.52 3.12
N LEU A 47 -7.21 13.75 3.71
CA LEU A 47 -8.10 12.83 3.00
C LEU A 47 -9.57 13.27 3.02
N ARG A 48 -9.86 14.56 3.30
CA ARG A 48 -11.22 15.11 3.30
C ARG A 48 -11.38 16.12 2.16
N GLN A 49 -12.44 15.93 1.38
CA GLN A 49 -12.84 16.87 0.34
C GLN A 49 -14.31 17.26 0.54
N THR A 50 -14.56 18.49 0.94
CA THR A 50 -15.92 19.04 1.06
C THR A 50 -16.37 19.76 -0.20
N ASN A 51 -15.45 20.52 -0.80
CA ASN A 51 -15.67 21.30 -2.02
C ASN A 51 -14.50 21.11 -2.97
N VAL A 52 -14.70 21.28 -4.28
CA VAL A 52 -13.61 21.20 -5.27
C VAL A 52 -12.54 22.26 -4.97
N ASN A 53 -11.28 21.85 -4.98
CA ASN A 53 -10.16 22.78 -4.82
C ASN A 53 -9.91 23.53 -6.13
N LEU A 54 -10.22 24.83 -6.16
CA LEU A 54 -10.06 25.66 -7.36
C LEU A 54 -8.60 26.03 -7.69
N ILE A 55 -7.67 25.83 -6.74
CA ILE A 55 -6.24 26.18 -6.90
C ILE A 55 -5.47 24.99 -7.50
N ASN A 56 -5.88 23.76 -7.18
CA ASN A 56 -5.29 22.55 -7.75
C ASN A 56 -6.02 22.19 -9.05
N PRO A 57 -5.34 22.08 -10.20
CA PRO A 57 -5.96 21.64 -11.45
C PRO A 57 -6.66 20.28 -11.37
N MET A 58 -6.25 19.42 -10.42
CA MET A 58 -6.87 18.12 -10.18
C MET A 58 -8.16 18.18 -9.35
N GLY A 59 -8.54 19.36 -8.83
CA GLY A 59 -9.75 19.56 -8.03
C GLY A 59 -9.72 18.97 -6.62
N ILE A 60 -8.63 18.30 -6.22
CA ILE A 60 -8.43 17.69 -4.90
C ILE A 60 -7.52 18.55 -4.00
N ASN A 61 -7.60 18.37 -2.69
CA ASN A 61 -6.73 19.06 -1.72
C ASN A 61 -5.28 18.53 -1.73
N GLU A 62 -5.07 17.27 -2.08
CA GLU A 62 -3.75 16.65 -2.14
C GLU A 62 -2.95 17.09 -3.36
N ARG A 63 -1.65 17.32 -3.18
CA ARG A 63 -0.71 17.62 -4.26
C ARG A 63 0.35 16.54 -4.35
N VAL A 64 0.71 16.19 -5.57
CA VAL A 64 1.86 15.33 -5.82
C VAL A 64 3.14 16.14 -5.57
N PRO A 65 4.13 15.58 -4.84
CA PRO A 65 5.44 16.21 -4.70
C PRO A 65 6.15 16.28 -6.05
N VAL A 66 7.04 17.25 -6.20
CA VAL A 66 7.85 17.40 -7.42
C VAL A 66 8.73 16.16 -7.62
N VAL A 67 8.87 15.71 -8.86
CA VAL A 67 9.70 14.54 -9.17
C VAL A 67 11.15 14.77 -8.74
N GLY A 68 11.72 13.79 -8.04
CA GLY A 68 13.09 13.82 -7.55
C GLY A 68 13.28 14.41 -6.15
N THR A 69 12.23 14.92 -5.50
CA THR A 69 12.34 15.38 -4.11
C THR A 69 12.52 14.21 -3.15
N VAL A 70 13.47 14.31 -2.23
CA VAL A 70 13.71 13.32 -1.17
C VAL A 70 13.36 13.94 0.19
N PRO A 71 12.48 13.31 0.99
CA PRO A 71 12.15 13.80 2.33
C PRO A 71 13.33 13.66 3.29
N LEU A 72 13.43 14.59 4.25
CA LEU A 72 14.46 14.58 5.28
C LEU A 72 14.43 13.24 6.06
N GLY A 73 15.60 12.66 6.30
CA GLY A 73 15.74 11.38 7.01
C GLY A 73 15.34 10.14 6.21
N LYS A 74 14.89 10.29 4.96
CA LYS A 74 14.44 9.17 4.12
C LYS A 74 15.31 8.93 2.88
N LEU A 75 16.60 9.29 2.94
CA LEU A 75 17.54 9.04 1.84
C LEU A 75 17.60 7.54 1.50
N ASN A 76 17.70 6.69 2.51
CA ASN A 76 17.78 5.23 2.34
C ASN A 76 16.45 4.56 2.00
N TYR A 77 15.33 5.30 1.94
CA TYR A 77 14.03 4.74 1.56
C TYR A 77 13.94 4.44 0.06
N TYR A 78 14.77 5.12 -0.74
CA TYR A 78 14.75 5.04 -2.21
C TYR A 78 16.07 4.44 -2.69
N THR A 79 16.01 3.27 -3.31
CA THR A 79 17.21 2.56 -3.78
C THR A 79 17.79 3.15 -5.07
N HIS A 80 17.10 4.12 -5.70
CA HIS A 80 17.44 4.71 -7.01
C HIS A 80 17.70 3.67 -8.12
N ILE A 81 17.17 2.45 -7.98
CA ILE A 81 17.26 1.40 -9.00
C ILE A 81 16.02 1.48 -9.91
N PRO A 82 16.19 1.61 -11.24
CA PRO A 82 15.06 1.61 -12.18
C PRO A 82 14.24 0.33 -12.12
N LYS A 83 12.94 0.44 -12.41
CA LYS A 83 11.99 -0.69 -12.40
C LYS A 83 12.51 -1.92 -13.15
N ASP A 84 13.05 -1.73 -14.35
CA ASP A 84 13.45 -2.85 -15.23
C ASP A 84 14.82 -3.46 -14.86
N SER A 85 15.49 -2.95 -13.83
CA SER A 85 16.84 -3.35 -13.43
C SER A 85 16.90 -4.34 -12.26
N VAL A 86 16.06 -5.38 -12.30
CA VAL A 86 16.01 -6.40 -11.23
C VAL A 86 17.36 -7.08 -11.00
N GLY A 87 18.12 -7.34 -12.08
CA GLY A 87 19.46 -7.95 -11.97
C GLY A 87 20.50 -7.05 -11.27
N ILE A 88 20.31 -5.72 -11.27
CA ILE A 88 21.15 -4.80 -10.48
C ILE A 88 20.75 -4.90 -9.01
N ALA A 89 19.45 -4.94 -8.72
CA ALA A 89 18.95 -5.09 -7.36
C ALA A 89 19.45 -6.38 -6.69
N GLU A 90 19.47 -7.50 -7.41
CA GLU A 90 20.04 -8.76 -6.93
C GLU A 90 21.51 -8.65 -6.51
N ARG A 91 22.30 -7.85 -7.23
CA ARG A 91 23.75 -7.73 -6.99
C ARG A 91 24.08 -6.71 -5.93
N VAL A 92 23.35 -5.59 -5.88
CA VAL A 92 23.68 -4.42 -5.06
C VAL A 92 22.92 -4.43 -3.73
N LEU A 93 21.63 -4.80 -3.72
CA LEU A 93 20.84 -4.69 -2.51
C LEU A 93 21.16 -5.84 -1.56
N ARG A 94 21.36 -5.50 -0.29
CA ARG A 94 21.53 -6.43 0.81
C ARG A 94 20.58 -6.06 1.93
N ASN A 95 19.96 -7.07 2.52
CA ASN A 95 19.07 -6.90 3.64
C ASN A 95 19.89 -6.49 4.88
N PRO A 96 19.65 -5.30 5.47
CA PRO A 96 20.38 -4.85 6.64
C PRO A 96 19.85 -5.46 7.95
N TYR A 97 18.71 -6.18 7.91
CA TYR A 97 18.08 -6.76 9.09
C TYR A 97 18.46 -8.24 9.25
N ALA A 98 18.68 -8.66 10.50
CA ALA A 98 18.95 -10.05 10.83
C ALA A 98 17.70 -10.93 10.67
N TYR A 99 17.90 -12.21 10.35
CA TYR A 99 16.86 -13.26 10.35
C TYR A 99 16.48 -13.68 11.78
N SER A 100 16.03 -12.71 12.57
CA SER A 100 15.53 -12.96 13.93
C SER A 100 14.10 -13.49 13.87
N LYS A 101 13.69 -14.21 14.93
CA LYS A 101 12.30 -14.67 15.10
C LYS A 101 11.30 -13.52 14.97
N ALA A 102 11.58 -12.40 15.64
CA ALA A 102 10.72 -11.21 15.61
C ALA A 102 10.52 -10.66 14.19
N ASN A 103 11.61 -10.51 13.42
CA ASN A 103 11.55 -9.99 12.05
C ASN A 103 10.78 -10.94 11.11
N LEU A 104 10.94 -12.25 11.28
CA LEU A 104 10.23 -13.25 10.48
C LEU A 104 8.74 -13.32 10.83
N GLU A 105 8.37 -13.22 12.11
CA GLU A 105 6.97 -13.18 12.56
C GLU A 105 6.26 -11.92 12.03
N GLU A 106 6.93 -10.78 12.07
CA GLU A 106 6.41 -9.54 11.49
C GLU A 106 6.30 -9.65 9.96
N GLY A 107 7.32 -10.20 9.29
CA GLY A 107 7.32 -10.48 7.86
C GLY A 107 6.16 -11.38 7.44
N LYS A 108 5.86 -12.42 8.22
CA LYS A 108 4.68 -13.29 8.05
C LYS A 108 3.38 -12.49 8.16
N ALA A 109 3.22 -11.69 9.20
CA ALA A 109 2.02 -10.89 9.40
C ALA A 109 1.79 -9.89 8.24
N LEU A 110 2.85 -9.25 7.76
CA LEU A 110 2.81 -8.33 6.62
C LEU A 110 2.45 -9.07 5.32
N TYR A 111 3.08 -10.22 5.06
CA TYR A 111 2.78 -11.07 3.92
C TYR A 111 1.32 -11.52 3.92
N THR A 112 0.80 -11.96 5.06
CA THR A 112 -0.61 -12.38 5.20
C THR A 112 -1.55 -11.24 4.84
N ARG A 113 -1.26 -10.00 5.26
CA ARG A 113 -2.12 -8.83 4.98
C ARG A 113 -2.07 -8.35 3.53
N VAL A 114 -0.94 -8.50 2.84
CA VAL A 114 -0.72 -7.82 1.55
C VAL A 114 -0.56 -8.80 0.38
N CYS A 115 0.10 -9.93 0.60
CA CYS A 115 0.57 -10.82 -0.49
C CYS A 115 -0.25 -12.11 -0.62
N SER A 116 -0.76 -12.64 0.50
CA SER A 116 -1.42 -13.95 0.56
C SER A 116 -2.64 -14.09 -0.35
N HIS A 117 -3.39 -12.99 -0.58
CA HIS A 117 -4.58 -12.98 -1.42
C HIS A 117 -4.31 -13.46 -2.85
N CYS A 118 -3.12 -13.16 -3.38
CA CYS A 118 -2.66 -13.61 -4.69
C CYS A 118 -1.75 -14.83 -4.58
N HIS A 119 -0.78 -14.81 -3.66
CA HIS A 119 0.29 -15.81 -3.61
C HIS A 119 -0.04 -17.06 -2.77
N GLY A 120 -1.13 -17.05 -2.00
CA GLY A 120 -1.46 -18.12 -1.04
C GLY A 120 -0.65 -18.01 0.25
N GLU A 121 -1.12 -18.66 1.32
CA GLU A 121 -0.43 -18.66 2.61
C GLU A 121 0.91 -19.43 2.57
N ASP A 122 0.96 -20.47 1.73
CA ASP A 122 2.13 -21.31 1.48
C ASP A 122 3.06 -20.75 0.39
N GLY A 123 2.64 -19.68 -0.31
CA GLY A 123 3.40 -19.13 -1.44
C GLY A 123 3.29 -19.96 -2.72
N GLY A 124 2.30 -20.86 -2.82
CA GLY A 124 2.08 -21.72 -3.98
C GLY A 124 1.46 -21.04 -5.20
N GLY A 125 1.12 -19.75 -5.09
CA GLY A 125 0.42 -18.99 -6.14
C GLY A 125 -1.08 -19.30 -6.25
N GLN A 126 -1.63 -20.02 -5.26
CA GLN A 126 -3.03 -20.47 -5.23
C GLN A 126 -3.92 -19.61 -4.32
N GLY A 127 -3.56 -18.34 -4.11
CA GLY A 127 -4.42 -17.41 -3.39
C GLY A 127 -5.78 -17.25 -4.09
N PRO A 128 -6.86 -16.87 -3.38
CA PRO A 128 -8.20 -16.72 -3.95
C PRO A 128 -8.23 -15.82 -5.21
N VAL A 129 -7.44 -14.75 -5.19
CA VAL A 129 -7.27 -13.85 -6.35
C VAL A 129 -6.33 -14.47 -7.38
N GLY A 130 -5.26 -15.14 -6.94
CA GLY A 130 -4.26 -15.78 -7.82
C GLY A 130 -4.85 -16.82 -8.75
N ILE A 131 -5.81 -17.62 -8.29
CA ILE A 131 -6.53 -18.62 -9.10
C ILE A 131 -7.29 -17.96 -10.25
N LYS A 132 -7.86 -16.77 -10.03
CA LYS A 132 -8.60 -16.02 -11.06
C LYS A 132 -7.67 -15.27 -11.98
N PHE A 133 -6.62 -14.65 -11.43
CA PHE A 133 -5.68 -13.85 -12.20
C PHE A 133 -4.77 -14.71 -13.07
N LYS A 134 -4.41 -15.93 -12.61
CA LYS A 134 -3.47 -16.88 -13.23
C LYS A 134 -2.05 -16.31 -13.43
N GLY A 135 -1.05 -17.19 -13.47
CA GLY A 135 0.35 -16.78 -13.68
C GLY A 135 1.04 -16.18 -12.45
N VAL A 136 0.47 -16.37 -11.26
CA VAL A 136 1.15 -16.10 -9.99
C VAL A 136 2.18 -17.23 -9.75
N PRO A 137 3.45 -16.90 -9.47
CA PRO A 137 4.48 -17.91 -9.31
C PRO A 137 4.31 -18.70 -8.01
N ASN A 138 4.72 -19.97 -8.05
CA ASN A 138 4.96 -20.77 -6.85
C ASN A 138 6.42 -20.54 -6.41
N TYR A 139 6.60 -20.03 -5.20
CA TYR A 139 7.93 -19.69 -4.67
C TYR A 139 8.84 -20.91 -4.46
N SER A 140 8.26 -22.06 -4.16
CA SER A 140 9.02 -23.31 -3.93
C SER A 140 9.45 -24.02 -5.22
N ALA A 141 9.09 -23.48 -6.39
CA ALA A 141 9.28 -24.13 -7.69
C ALA A 141 10.13 -23.29 -8.68
N GLY A 142 10.88 -24.00 -9.52
CA GLY A 142 11.62 -23.42 -10.65
C GLY A 142 12.60 -22.33 -10.25
N ALA A 143 12.69 -21.28 -11.07
CA ALA A 143 13.61 -20.15 -10.87
C ALA A 143 13.28 -19.31 -9.62
N TYR A 144 12.06 -19.40 -9.08
CA TYR A 144 11.64 -18.59 -7.93
C TYR A 144 12.23 -19.09 -6.61
N LYS A 145 12.64 -20.36 -6.54
CA LYS A 145 13.23 -20.97 -5.34
C LYS A 145 14.56 -20.34 -4.94
N THR A 146 15.30 -19.77 -5.89
CA THR A 146 16.66 -19.26 -5.67
C THR A 146 16.74 -17.73 -5.68
N MET A 147 15.62 -17.02 -5.87
CA MET A 147 15.61 -15.54 -5.90
C MET A 147 16.00 -14.95 -4.55
N ASN A 148 17.00 -14.08 -4.53
CA ASN A 148 17.54 -13.47 -3.32
C ASN A 148 16.66 -12.34 -2.77
N ASP A 149 16.96 -11.86 -1.56
CA ASP A 149 16.19 -10.81 -0.89
C ASP A 149 16.11 -9.52 -1.73
N GLY A 150 17.22 -9.16 -2.40
CA GLY A 150 17.29 -7.97 -3.25
C GLY A 150 16.33 -8.04 -4.45
N HIS A 151 16.17 -9.22 -5.05
CA HIS A 151 15.16 -9.46 -6.08
C HIS A 151 13.75 -9.21 -5.53
N ILE A 152 13.43 -9.85 -4.40
CA ILE A 152 12.09 -9.83 -3.82
C ILE A 152 11.73 -8.41 -3.40
N TYR A 153 12.65 -7.71 -2.73
CA TYR A 153 12.51 -6.31 -2.35
C TYR A 153 12.16 -5.41 -3.55
N HIS A 154 12.92 -5.56 -4.65
CA HIS A 154 12.74 -4.73 -5.85
C HIS A 154 11.42 -5.01 -6.56
N VAL A 155 11.02 -6.28 -6.63
CA VAL A 155 9.72 -6.68 -7.20
C VAL A 155 8.55 -6.15 -6.34
N ILE A 156 8.68 -6.13 -5.00
CA ILE A 156 7.65 -5.53 -4.14
C ILE A 156 7.55 -4.03 -4.40
N GLN A 157 8.69 -3.33 -4.52
CA GLN A 157 8.72 -1.89 -4.78
C GLN A 157 8.06 -1.52 -6.13
N TRP A 158 8.47 -2.17 -7.22
CA TRP A 158 8.12 -1.74 -8.58
C TRP A 158 7.09 -2.61 -9.30
N GLY A 159 6.76 -3.76 -8.74
CA GLY A 159 5.98 -4.79 -9.41
C GLY A 159 6.78 -5.50 -10.50
N ARG A 160 6.21 -6.58 -11.04
CA ARG A 160 6.80 -7.32 -12.17
C ARG A 160 5.71 -7.99 -12.98
N ASN A 161 5.80 -7.87 -14.31
CA ASN A 161 4.78 -8.40 -15.23
C ASN A 161 3.39 -7.89 -14.82
N ARG A 162 2.50 -8.81 -14.43
CA ARG A 162 1.12 -8.51 -14.03
C ARG A 162 0.97 -8.19 -12.53
N MET A 163 2.04 -8.31 -11.75
CA MET A 163 2.06 -7.87 -10.35
C MET A 163 2.29 -6.36 -10.30
N MET A 164 1.34 -5.63 -9.71
CA MET A 164 1.43 -4.19 -9.50
C MET A 164 2.47 -3.83 -8.42
N PRO A 165 3.03 -2.60 -8.43
CA PRO A 165 3.91 -2.13 -7.36
C PRO A 165 3.17 -2.03 -6.03
N HIS A 166 3.81 -2.49 -4.96
CA HIS A 166 3.33 -2.39 -3.57
C HIS A 166 4.19 -1.43 -2.72
N GLY A 167 5.13 -0.71 -3.36
CA GLY A 167 6.02 0.22 -2.66
C GLY A 167 5.33 1.38 -1.94
N SER A 168 4.09 1.73 -2.31
CA SER A 168 3.30 2.77 -1.65
C SER A 168 2.61 2.31 -0.36
N ILE A 169 2.38 1.00 -0.20
CA ILE A 169 1.65 0.45 0.96
C ILE A 169 2.55 -0.33 1.91
N VAL A 170 3.72 -0.80 1.44
CA VAL A 170 4.73 -1.46 2.27
C VAL A 170 5.98 -0.58 2.30
N ASN A 171 6.42 -0.20 3.50
CA ASN A 171 7.61 0.63 3.67
C ASN A 171 8.90 -0.20 3.44
N PRO A 172 10.08 0.43 3.21
CA PRO A 172 11.33 -0.28 2.96
C PRO A 172 11.73 -1.32 4.00
N GLU A 173 11.52 -1.06 5.29
CA GLU A 173 11.83 -2.02 6.36
C GLU A 173 10.93 -3.24 6.27
N GLU A 174 9.63 -3.01 6.15
CA GLU A 174 8.63 -4.05 6.00
C GLU A 174 8.88 -4.90 4.75
N ARG A 175 9.34 -4.30 3.64
CA ARG A 175 9.72 -5.05 2.42
C ARG A 175 10.84 -6.04 2.68
N TRP A 176 11.84 -5.66 3.47
CA TRP A 176 12.91 -6.58 3.85
C TRP A 176 12.36 -7.73 4.70
N LYS A 177 11.46 -7.44 5.65
CA LYS A 177 10.81 -8.47 6.48
C LYS A 177 9.93 -9.42 5.65
N ILE A 178 9.17 -8.91 4.70
CA ILE A 178 8.41 -9.73 3.75
C ILE A 178 9.37 -10.57 2.90
N ALA A 179 10.48 -9.99 2.40
CA ALA A 179 11.47 -10.73 1.64
C ALA A 179 12.04 -11.91 2.43
N MET A 180 12.40 -11.69 3.71
CA MET A 180 12.83 -12.76 4.61
C MET A 180 11.79 -13.86 4.76
N TYR A 181 10.50 -13.51 4.91
CA TYR A 181 9.44 -14.50 5.00
C TYR A 181 9.21 -15.27 3.68
N VAL A 182 9.30 -14.59 2.53
CA VAL A 182 9.24 -15.25 1.21
C VAL A 182 10.37 -16.27 1.05
N ARG A 183 11.58 -16.01 1.58
CA ARG A 183 12.68 -16.99 1.62
C ARG A 183 12.33 -18.24 2.43
N VAL A 184 11.50 -18.14 3.47
CA VAL A 184 10.97 -19.30 4.20
C VAL A 184 10.07 -20.12 3.27
N LEU A 185 9.14 -19.44 2.59
CA LEU A 185 8.18 -20.08 1.68
C LEU A 185 8.86 -20.74 0.47
N GLN A 186 9.95 -20.17 -0.04
CA GLN A 186 10.78 -20.79 -1.10
C GLN A 186 11.35 -22.16 -0.69
N ARG A 187 11.56 -22.41 0.61
CA ARG A 187 12.03 -23.72 1.13
C ARG A 187 10.91 -24.76 1.20
N GLY A 188 9.65 -24.37 0.96
CA GLY A 188 8.49 -25.25 1.03
C GLY A 188 8.06 -25.58 2.47
N GLU A 189 8.57 -24.84 3.45
CA GLU A 189 8.35 -25.13 4.88
C GLU A 189 7.13 -24.38 5.45
N GLY A 190 6.45 -23.58 4.62
CA GLY A 190 5.23 -22.86 5.01
C GLY A 190 5.44 -21.98 6.25
N PRO A 191 4.38 -21.71 7.04
CA PRO A 191 4.47 -20.96 8.28
C PRO A 191 5.31 -21.64 9.38
N ASP A 192 5.55 -22.95 9.29
CA ASP A 192 6.26 -23.75 10.30
C ASP A 192 7.79 -23.72 10.12
N GLY A 193 8.27 -23.32 8.93
CA GLY A 193 9.69 -23.15 8.62
C GLY A 193 10.40 -21.98 9.31
N LEU A 194 9.66 -21.15 10.04
CA LEU A 194 10.21 -19.97 10.72
C LEU A 194 11.36 -20.34 11.66
N ALA A 195 11.22 -21.42 12.43
CA ALA A 195 12.21 -21.81 13.44
C ALA A 195 13.57 -22.20 12.84
N LYS A 196 13.58 -22.80 11.65
CA LYS A 196 14.79 -23.29 10.99
C LYS A 196 15.67 -22.16 10.43
N LEU A 197 15.10 -21.00 10.15
CA LEU A 197 15.84 -19.83 9.63
C LEU A 197 16.43 -18.96 10.75
N VAL A 198 15.89 -19.07 11.96
CA VAL A 198 16.44 -18.37 13.14
C VAL A 198 17.79 -18.98 13.54
N ASP A 199 17.94 -20.30 13.48
CA ASP A 199 19.19 -20.99 13.83
C ASP A 199 20.33 -20.74 12.82
N VAL A 200 20.02 -20.63 11.53
CA VAL A 200 21.02 -20.32 10.48
C VAL A 200 21.62 -18.92 10.65
N SER A 201 20.90 -17.99 11.30
CA SER A 201 21.40 -16.63 11.57
C SER A 201 22.45 -16.59 12.69
N GLN A 202 22.41 -17.53 13.64
CA GLN A 202 23.38 -17.63 14.73
C GLN A 202 24.74 -18.13 14.23
N ASP A 203 24.75 -18.91 13.14
CA ASP A 203 25.96 -19.53 12.58
C ASP A 203 26.62 -18.70 11.45
N SER A 204 26.04 -17.54 11.10
CA SER A 204 26.56 -16.64 10.06
C SER A 204 27.70 -15.76 10.58
N THR A 205 28.85 -16.38 10.86
CA THR A 205 30.14 -15.70 11.06
C THR A 205 30.74 -15.12 9.77
N GLU A 206 29.99 -15.08 8.66
CA GLU A 206 30.36 -14.35 7.42
C GLU A 206 29.66 -12.98 7.28
N MET A 207 29.44 -12.29 8.40
CA MET A 207 29.22 -10.83 8.42
C MET A 207 30.27 -10.14 9.31
N THR A 208 31.55 -10.42 9.06
CA THR A 208 32.61 -9.53 9.53
C THR A 208 32.92 -8.48 8.45
N ASP A 209 33.06 -7.24 8.92
CA ASP A 209 33.52 -6.04 8.22
C ASP A 209 32.60 -5.34 7.21
N ARG A 210 31.41 -4.91 7.66
CA ARG A 210 30.82 -3.62 7.20
C ARG A 210 30.09 -2.80 8.27
N ALA A 211 30.08 -3.24 9.54
CA ALA A 211 29.44 -2.52 10.64
C ALA A 211 30.11 -1.17 10.99
N ASN A 212 31.16 -0.74 10.26
CA ASN A 212 31.87 0.51 10.50
C ASN A 212 31.99 1.42 9.27
N GLN A 213 31.13 1.26 8.26
CA GLN A 213 30.97 2.28 7.23
C GLN A 213 29.66 3.02 7.49
N SER A 214 29.75 4.21 8.09
CA SER A 214 28.68 5.20 8.02
C SER A 214 28.23 5.32 6.55
N PRO A 215 26.93 5.22 6.24
CA PRO A 215 26.44 5.35 4.86
C PRO A 215 26.39 6.84 4.50
N ILE A 216 27.52 7.51 4.57
CA ILE A 216 27.76 8.81 3.95
C ILE A 216 28.52 8.53 2.65
N GLY A 217 27.81 7.92 1.70
CA GLY A 217 28.16 8.19 0.31
C GLY A 217 27.90 9.66 0.08
N GLU A 218 28.93 10.42 -0.30
CA GLU A 218 28.78 11.81 -0.70
C GLU A 218 27.63 11.91 -1.70
N ALA A 219 26.63 12.73 -1.38
CA ALA A 219 25.61 13.08 -2.34
C ALA A 219 26.34 13.76 -3.52
N GLN A 220 26.37 13.10 -4.68
CA GLN A 220 26.82 13.69 -5.95
C GLN A 220 25.77 14.74 -6.41
N ALA A 221 25.47 15.73 -5.56
CA ALA A 221 24.54 16.81 -5.85
C ALA A 221 25.04 17.72 -6.99
N ASP A 222 26.33 17.61 -7.28
CA ASP A 222 27.12 18.35 -8.25
C ASP A 222 27.34 17.60 -9.56
N LYS A 223 26.87 16.35 -9.68
CA LYS A 223 26.80 15.63 -10.97
C LYS A 223 25.36 15.41 -11.38
N ALA A 224 24.78 16.44 -11.99
CA ALA A 224 23.58 16.25 -12.79
C ALA A 224 23.83 15.13 -13.81
N SER A 225 22.96 14.12 -13.84
CA SER A 225 22.91 13.16 -14.95
C SER A 225 22.85 13.97 -16.25
N ALA A 226 23.79 13.72 -17.17
CA ALA A 226 23.82 14.35 -18.49
C ALA A 226 22.56 14.05 -19.34
N THR A 227 21.69 13.17 -18.85
CA THR A 227 20.33 12.96 -19.32
C THR A 227 19.34 13.15 -18.16
N PRO A 228 18.86 14.38 -17.92
CA PRO A 228 17.67 14.61 -17.11
C PRO A 228 16.48 14.03 -17.87
N GLY A 229 15.76 13.07 -17.28
CA GLY A 229 14.43 12.72 -17.78
C GLY A 229 14.34 11.85 -19.03
N GLN A 230 15.26 10.91 -19.28
CA GLN A 230 14.96 9.75 -20.15
C GLN A 230 14.23 8.64 -19.39
N GLY A 231 13.16 9.01 -18.69
CA GLY A 231 12.05 8.12 -18.38
C GLY A 231 10.86 8.73 -19.09
N GLY A 232 10.54 8.22 -20.28
CA GLY A 232 9.45 8.70 -21.13
C GLY A 232 8.06 8.42 -20.56
N THR A 233 7.82 8.85 -19.32
CA THR A 233 6.48 9.06 -18.81
C THR A 233 6.41 10.53 -18.49
N GLU A 234 5.89 11.32 -19.44
CA GLU A 234 5.17 12.54 -19.08
C GLU A 234 4.40 12.23 -17.80
N ALA A 235 4.51 13.10 -16.80
CA ALA A 235 3.60 13.03 -15.66
C ALA A 235 2.22 12.86 -16.26
N ARG A 236 1.60 11.70 -16.03
CA ARG A 236 0.22 11.46 -16.44
C ARG A 236 -0.59 12.41 -15.60
N ASN A 237 -0.72 13.64 -16.09
CA ASN A 237 -1.80 14.54 -15.75
C ASN A 237 -3.03 13.73 -16.15
N GLY A 238 -3.60 13.02 -15.18
CA GLY A 238 -4.84 12.31 -15.37
C GLY A 238 -5.83 13.33 -15.87
N THR A 239 -6.27 13.20 -17.12
CA THR A 239 -7.44 13.91 -17.60
C THR A 239 -8.60 13.34 -16.80
N ALA A 240 -9.15 14.15 -15.90
CA ALA A 240 -10.45 13.88 -15.32
C ALA A 240 -11.47 13.96 -16.46
N ASN A 241 -12.00 12.81 -16.88
CA ASN A 241 -13.26 12.73 -17.60
C ASN A 241 -14.34 12.39 -16.58
#